data_AF-A0AAE0LIU9-F1
#
_entry.id   AF-A0AAE0LIU9-F1
#
_cell.length_a   1.000
_cell.length_b   1.000
_cell.length_c   1.000
_cell.angle_alpha   90.00
_cell.angle_beta   90.00
_cell.angle_gamma   90.00
#
_symmetry.space_group_name_H-M   'P 1'
#
loop_
_entity.id
_entity.type
_entity.pdbx_description
1 polymer ?
#
loop_
_entity_poly.entity_id
_entity_poly.type
_entity_poly.pdbx_seq_one_letter_code
_entity_poly.pdbx_strand_id
1 'polypeptide(L)'
;MAEFAAWIQGSESTLQNAFKRDKFSGYLDYLHFETLLESFPRSERYRFAEWSRFGVDPASLSSEPSLWFGSEGAKTQLHQDAYGVNIVAQLYGKKRWVLFPPSASEYLYPTRVPYEESSTFGSVNLDRPDRQSHPRFTECDSAREAVLCPGDVLFVPKHWWHHVECLETSVSINQWIDKPSDAYDRVCEAVVCAVVNISQDIAKNNDALGLFGPTETPREPKECIEILEETLSSYQNARAVHDVGKQRIAHNNREREGYKETSIKEEGLPLQYLLAGESRNAETKLEDSGASDARQHTASVEGSPEGNSAFTQRFIQALTKPDVVDAIVRHLL
;
A
#
# COMPACT_ATOMS: atom_id res chain seq x y z
N MET A 1 1.06 -3.22 23.01
CA MET A 1 -0.35 -2.80 23.16
C MET A 1 -0.59 -1.86 24.34
N ALA A 2 -0.31 -2.26 25.58
CA ALA A 2 -0.54 -1.38 26.75
C ALA A 2 0.23 -0.04 26.64
N GLU A 3 1.50 -0.08 26.26
CA GLU A 3 2.31 1.13 26.01
C GLU A 3 1.70 2.05 24.94
N PHE A 4 1.30 1.48 23.79
CA PHE A 4 0.70 2.26 22.71
C PHE A 4 -0.66 2.86 23.11
N ALA A 5 -1.48 2.10 23.83
CA ALA A 5 -2.75 2.58 24.36
C ALA A 5 -2.55 3.70 25.39
N ALA A 6 -1.59 3.53 26.32
CA ALA A 6 -1.22 4.55 27.29
C ALA A 6 -0.70 5.82 26.60
N TRP A 7 0.18 5.67 25.59
CA TRP A 7 0.72 6.77 24.79
C TRP A 7 -0.38 7.57 24.06
N ILE A 8 -1.31 6.90 23.39
CA ILE A 8 -2.46 7.55 22.75
C ILE A 8 -3.29 8.33 23.78
N GLN A 9 -3.56 7.69 24.92
CA GLN A 9 -4.34 8.29 26.01
C GLN A 9 -3.59 9.41 26.75
N GLY A 10 -2.31 9.65 26.45
CA GLY A 10 -1.46 10.59 27.17
C GLY A 10 -1.17 10.18 28.62
N SER A 11 -1.34 8.90 28.92
CA SER A 11 -0.94 8.29 30.20
C SER A 11 0.56 7.98 30.21
N GLU A 12 1.08 7.56 31.36
CA GLU A 12 2.49 7.17 31.49
C GLU A 12 2.82 6.03 30.51
N SER A 13 3.75 6.31 29.58
CA SER A 13 4.28 5.34 28.62
C SER A 13 5.74 5.66 28.34
N THR A 14 6.55 4.62 28.22
CA THR A 14 7.94 4.69 27.77
C THR A 14 8.08 5.28 26.37
N LEU A 15 7.05 5.14 25.51
CA LEU A 15 7.03 5.70 24.17
C LEU A 15 7.07 7.23 24.17
N GLN A 16 6.52 7.88 25.20
CA GLN A 16 6.48 9.34 25.30
C GLN A 16 7.88 9.99 25.34
N ASN A 17 8.89 9.23 25.78
CA ASN A 17 10.28 9.69 25.84
C ASN A 17 10.92 9.78 24.45
N ALA A 18 10.57 8.86 23.54
CA ALA A 18 11.12 8.80 22.19
C ALA A 18 10.21 9.51 21.17
N PHE A 19 8.90 9.38 21.33
CA PHE A 19 7.87 9.86 20.42
C PHE A 19 6.90 10.77 21.17
N LYS A 20 7.12 12.09 21.13
CA LYS A 20 6.19 13.03 21.75
C LYS A 20 4.87 13.06 20.97
N ARG A 21 3.75 12.81 21.65
CA ARG A 21 2.41 12.68 21.02
C ARG A 21 1.96 13.92 20.21
N ASP A 22 2.41 15.11 20.58
CA ASP A 22 2.11 16.35 19.86
C ASP A 22 2.92 16.51 18.55
N LYS A 23 3.97 15.70 18.37
CA LYS A 23 4.87 15.77 17.22
C LYS A 23 4.80 14.55 16.30
N PHE A 24 4.36 13.41 16.83
CA PHE A 24 4.36 12.14 16.12
C PHE A 24 2.98 11.51 16.17
N SER A 25 2.53 10.99 15.03
CA SER A 25 1.46 10.00 14.96
C SER A 25 2.09 8.60 14.87
N GLY A 26 1.37 7.61 15.37
CA GLY A 26 1.80 6.23 15.39
C GLY A 26 0.83 5.36 14.64
N TYR A 27 1.35 4.55 13.74
CA TYR A 27 0.62 3.46 13.12
C TYR A 27 1.24 2.16 13.63
N LEU A 28 0.38 1.28 14.12
CA LEU A 28 0.77 -0.04 14.60
C LEU A 28 0.02 -1.04 13.74
N ASP A 29 0.70 -1.40 12.66
CA ASP A 29 0.40 -2.52 11.82
C ASP A 29 1.20 -3.74 12.26
N TYR A 30 0.79 -4.93 11.82
CA TYR A 30 1.57 -6.15 11.99
C TYR A 30 2.20 -6.33 13.39
N LEU A 31 1.43 -6.11 14.46
CA LEU A 31 1.77 -6.76 15.73
C LEU A 31 1.87 -8.24 15.42
N HIS A 32 2.99 -8.91 15.72
CA HIS A 32 3.16 -10.35 15.54
C HIS A 32 1.91 -11.09 16.04
N PHE A 33 1.03 -11.34 15.08
CA PHE A 33 -0.39 -11.67 15.27
C PHE A 33 -0.52 -13.09 15.82
N GLU A 34 0.49 -13.92 15.49
CA GLU A 34 0.75 -15.22 16.09
C GLU A 34 0.66 -15.14 17.61
N THR A 35 1.32 -14.18 18.28
CA THR A 35 1.35 -14.15 19.75
C THR A 35 0.09 -13.56 20.39
N LEU A 36 -0.59 -12.59 19.75
CA LEU A 36 -1.77 -11.93 20.33
C LEU A 36 -3.05 -12.79 20.21
N LEU A 37 -3.18 -13.55 19.11
CA LEU A 37 -4.33 -14.41 18.85
C LEU A 37 -4.01 -15.91 19.00
N GLU A 38 -2.79 -16.35 19.34
CA GLU A 38 -2.52 -17.74 19.76
C GLU A 38 -3.48 -18.19 20.88
N SER A 39 -3.79 -17.27 21.79
CA SER A 39 -4.76 -17.50 22.87
C SER A 39 -6.21 -17.62 22.39
N PHE A 40 -6.50 -17.22 21.14
CA PHE A 40 -7.82 -17.29 20.53
C PHE A 40 -7.86 -18.45 19.50
N PRO A 41 -8.78 -19.41 19.64
CA PRO A 41 -8.99 -20.44 18.62
C PRO A 41 -9.16 -19.81 17.24
N ARG A 42 -8.65 -20.48 16.19
CA ARG A 42 -8.75 -19.97 14.80
C ARG A 42 -10.17 -19.56 14.43
N SER A 43 -11.19 -20.29 14.90
CA SER A 43 -12.61 -19.97 14.73
C SER A 43 -13.03 -18.62 15.33
N GLU A 44 -12.36 -18.14 16.38
CA GLU A 44 -12.66 -16.86 17.02
C GLU A 44 -12.00 -15.67 16.32
N ARG A 45 -10.89 -15.89 15.60
CA ARG A 45 -10.16 -14.85 14.86
C ARG A 45 -11.00 -14.25 13.72
N TYR A 46 -11.93 -15.04 13.16
CA TYR A 46 -12.87 -14.59 12.14
C TYR A 46 -14.18 -14.04 12.71
N ARG A 47 -14.36 -13.93 14.04
CA ARG A 47 -15.61 -13.42 14.62
C ARG A 47 -15.70 -11.89 14.64
N PHE A 48 -14.59 -11.20 14.43
CA PHE A 48 -14.59 -9.73 14.36
C PHE A 48 -15.36 -9.19 13.14
N ALA A 49 -15.54 -10.01 12.10
CA ALA A 49 -16.42 -9.72 10.97
C ALA A 49 -17.00 -11.02 10.39
N GLU A 50 -18.32 -11.07 10.13
CA GLU A 50 -18.95 -12.20 9.45
C GLU A 50 -18.64 -12.18 7.94
N TRP A 51 -17.41 -12.57 7.55
CA TRP A 51 -16.92 -12.49 6.16
C TRP A 51 -17.82 -13.22 5.14
N SER A 52 -18.54 -14.25 5.58
CA SER A 52 -19.52 -14.99 4.77
C SER A 52 -20.65 -14.10 4.22
N ARG A 53 -20.99 -13.00 4.90
CA ARG A 53 -21.96 -11.99 4.40
C ARG A 53 -21.48 -11.29 3.13
N PHE A 54 -20.17 -11.28 2.90
CA PHE A 54 -19.54 -10.71 1.72
C PHE A 54 -19.18 -11.78 0.67
N GLY A 55 -19.71 -13.00 0.81
CA GLY A 55 -19.42 -14.11 -0.09
C GLY A 55 -18.03 -14.71 0.09
N VAL A 56 -17.39 -14.46 1.24
CA VAL A 56 -16.05 -14.95 1.55
C VAL A 56 -16.16 -16.12 2.51
N ASP A 57 -15.76 -17.31 2.07
CA ASP A 57 -15.66 -18.48 2.95
C ASP A 57 -14.31 -18.45 3.69
N PRO A 58 -14.30 -18.32 5.04
CA PRO A 58 -13.06 -18.31 5.79
C PRO A 58 -12.18 -19.56 5.59
N ALA A 59 -12.79 -20.72 5.28
CA ALA A 59 -12.05 -21.95 5.02
C ALA A 59 -11.30 -21.93 3.68
N SER A 60 -11.67 -21.01 2.78
CA SER A 60 -11.04 -20.84 1.47
C SER A 60 -9.92 -19.79 1.44
N LEU A 61 -9.70 -19.09 2.56
CA LEU A 61 -8.72 -18.02 2.65
C LEU A 61 -7.30 -18.58 2.84
N SER A 62 -6.36 -18.06 2.06
CA SER A 62 -4.93 -18.38 2.14
C SER A 62 -4.20 -17.58 3.22
N SER A 63 -4.79 -16.48 3.70
CA SER A 63 -4.22 -15.60 4.71
C SER A 63 -5.17 -15.40 5.89
N GLU A 64 -4.60 -15.18 7.07
CA GLU A 64 -5.34 -14.72 8.24
C GLU A 64 -5.69 -13.22 8.12
N PRO A 65 -6.74 -12.74 8.81
CA PRO A 65 -7.08 -11.32 8.81
C PRO A 65 -6.02 -10.51 9.58
N SER A 66 -5.85 -9.23 9.20
CA SER A 66 -4.93 -8.31 9.89
C SER A 66 -5.70 -7.21 10.62
N LEU A 67 -5.31 -6.89 11.85
CA LEU A 67 -5.86 -5.77 12.62
C LEU A 67 -4.88 -4.60 12.59
N TRP A 68 -5.43 -3.40 12.55
CA TRP A 68 -4.68 -2.17 12.44
C TRP A 68 -5.09 -1.22 13.55
N PHE A 69 -4.10 -0.70 14.28
CA PHE A 69 -4.29 0.36 15.26
C PHE A 69 -3.59 1.63 14.76
N GLY A 70 -4.29 2.75 14.76
CA GLY A 70 -3.71 4.04 14.40
C GLY A 70 -4.08 5.10 15.41
N SER A 71 -3.14 5.95 15.78
CA SER A 71 -3.46 7.20 16.47
C SER A 71 -4.17 8.17 15.50
N GLU A 72 -4.85 9.17 16.04
CA GLU A 72 -5.32 10.30 15.24
C GLU A 72 -4.15 10.93 14.44
N GLY A 73 -4.40 11.26 13.18
CA GLY A 73 -3.42 11.80 12.25
C GLY A 73 -2.42 10.78 11.68
N ALA A 74 -2.50 9.50 12.04
CA ALA A 74 -1.66 8.46 11.43
C ALA A 74 -2.11 8.21 9.98
N LYS A 75 -1.14 8.08 9.06
CA LYS A 75 -1.39 7.95 7.62
C LYS A 75 -0.63 6.78 7.02
N THR A 76 -1.29 6.07 6.11
CA THR A 76 -0.65 5.17 5.15
C THR A 76 -0.52 5.92 3.84
N GLN A 77 0.70 5.95 3.29
CA GLN A 77 1.00 6.70 2.06
C GLN A 77 0.18 6.16 0.87
N LEU A 78 0.06 6.98 -0.18
CA LEU A 78 -0.63 6.57 -1.40
C LEU A 78 0.08 5.36 -2.01
N HIS A 79 -0.62 4.24 -2.12
CA HIS A 79 -0.07 3.02 -2.71
C HIS A 79 -1.15 2.16 -3.34
N GLN A 80 -0.75 1.17 -4.10
CA GLN A 80 -1.57 0.02 -4.50
C GLN A 80 -0.87 -1.26 -4.09
N ASP A 81 -1.63 -2.28 -3.74
CA ASP A 81 -1.11 -3.61 -3.45
C ASP A 81 -0.88 -4.40 -4.75
N ALA A 82 0.14 -5.25 -4.77
CA ALA A 82 0.56 -5.98 -5.97
C ALA A 82 -0.45 -7.05 -6.41
N TYR A 83 -1.16 -7.67 -5.47
CA TYR A 83 -2.09 -8.77 -5.74
C TYR A 83 -3.16 -8.89 -4.65
N GLY A 84 -4.17 -9.73 -4.91
CA GLY A 84 -5.30 -9.91 -4.02
C GLY A 84 -6.32 -8.79 -4.14
N VAL A 85 -7.44 -8.97 -3.43
CA VAL A 85 -8.40 -7.91 -3.13
C VAL A 85 -8.54 -7.80 -1.62
N ASN A 86 -8.88 -6.62 -1.12
CA ASN A 86 -8.99 -6.38 0.31
C ASN A 86 -10.44 -6.11 0.71
N ILE A 87 -10.86 -6.63 1.86
CA ILE A 87 -12.08 -6.16 2.54
C ILE A 87 -11.64 -5.61 3.89
N VAL A 88 -11.97 -4.35 4.15
CA VAL A 88 -11.62 -3.65 5.40
C VAL A 88 -12.89 -3.32 6.16
N ALA A 89 -12.99 -3.75 7.41
CA ALA A 89 -14.05 -3.39 8.33
C ALA A 89 -13.51 -2.45 9.42
N GLN A 90 -14.17 -1.31 9.60
CA GLN A 90 -13.82 -0.36 10.64
C GLN A 90 -14.50 -0.79 11.96
N LEU A 91 -13.72 -0.98 13.02
CA LEU A 91 -14.22 -1.47 14.32
C LEU A 91 -14.37 -0.35 15.35
N TYR A 92 -13.48 0.65 15.32
CA TYR A 92 -13.47 1.76 16.27
C TYR A 92 -12.84 3.00 15.62
N GLY A 93 -13.31 4.20 15.98
CA GLY A 93 -12.83 5.46 15.39
C GLY A 93 -13.18 5.61 13.91
N LYS A 94 -12.61 6.63 13.26
CA LYS A 94 -12.87 6.95 11.85
C LYS A 94 -11.60 6.95 11.01
N LYS A 95 -11.67 6.34 9.83
CA LYS A 95 -10.62 6.40 8.82
C LYS A 95 -11.14 7.03 7.53
N ARG A 96 -10.41 8.02 7.01
CA ARG A 96 -10.60 8.58 5.67
C ARG A 96 -9.80 7.78 4.66
N TRP A 97 -10.45 7.38 3.59
CA TRP A 97 -9.87 6.66 2.46
C TRP A 97 -10.02 7.52 1.21
N VAL A 98 -8.90 7.79 0.54
CA VAL A 98 -8.88 8.39 -0.80
C VAL A 98 -8.44 7.30 -1.77
N LEU A 99 -9.28 6.97 -2.75
CA LEU A 99 -9.15 5.85 -3.66
C LEU A 99 -9.02 6.35 -5.09
N PHE A 100 -8.20 5.70 -5.90
CA PHE A 100 -8.13 5.94 -7.35
C PHE A 100 -8.12 4.61 -8.11
N PRO A 101 -8.80 4.54 -9.27
CA PRO A 101 -8.79 3.33 -10.08
C PRO A 101 -7.38 3.07 -10.66
N PRO A 102 -7.08 1.82 -11.07
CA PRO A 102 -5.79 1.49 -11.72
C PRO A 102 -5.49 2.36 -12.95
N SER A 103 -6.51 2.83 -13.67
CA SER A 103 -6.36 3.73 -14.82
C SER A 103 -5.79 5.11 -14.46
N ALA A 104 -5.80 5.50 -13.18
CA ALA A 104 -5.23 6.75 -12.71
C ALA A 104 -3.70 6.69 -12.53
N SER A 105 -3.07 5.51 -12.66
CA SER A 105 -1.66 5.26 -12.31
C SER A 105 -0.70 6.30 -12.91
N GLU A 106 -0.93 6.74 -14.15
CA GLU A 106 -0.05 7.71 -14.83
C GLU A 106 -0.04 9.11 -14.21
N TYR A 107 -1.05 9.44 -13.40
CA TYR A 107 -1.17 10.70 -12.66
C TYR A 107 -0.63 10.61 -11.23
N LEU A 108 -0.39 9.39 -10.74
CA LEU A 108 -0.01 9.12 -9.35
C LEU A 108 1.49 8.85 -9.17
N TYR A 109 2.23 8.81 -10.29
CA TYR A 109 3.70 8.68 -10.33
C TYR A 109 4.20 7.46 -9.54
N PRO A 110 3.96 6.23 -10.06
CA PRO A 110 4.33 5.00 -9.37
C PRO A 110 5.84 4.89 -9.12
N THR A 111 6.19 4.50 -7.90
CA THR A 111 7.56 4.23 -7.46
C THR A 111 7.64 2.90 -6.71
N ARG A 112 8.74 2.18 -6.91
CA ARG A 112 9.13 0.98 -6.16
C ARG A 112 10.39 1.25 -5.32
N VAL A 113 10.80 2.51 -5.20
CA VAL A 113 11.92 2.96 -4.37
C VAL A 113 11.44 4.10 -3.46
N PRO A 114 11.56 3.99 -2.13
CA PRO A 114 12.00 2.80 -1.38
C PRO A 114 11.09 1.59 -1.65
N TYR A 115 11.70 0.41 -1.74
CA TYR A 115 10.99 -0.84 -1.99
C TYR A 115 10.31 -1.32 -0.73
N GLU A 116 9.06 -1.74 -0.89
CA GLU A 116 8.28 -2.52 0.07
C GLU A 116 7.65 -3.68 -0.71
N GLU A 117 7.73 -4.88 -0.15
CA GLU A 117 7.20 -6.06 -0.79
C GLU A 117 5.68 -5.95 -0.92
N SER A 118 5.17 -6.34 -2.07
CA SER A 118 3.74 -6.34 -2.41
C SER A 118 3.09 -4.95 -2.47
N SER A 119 3.87 -3.86 -2.46
CA SER A 119 3.36 -2.48 -2.51
C SER A 119 4.03 -1.67 -3.61
N THR A 120 3.23 -0.90 -4.35
CA THR A 120 3.72 0.16 -5.24
C THR A 120 3.22 1.50 -4.74
N PHE A 121 4.12 2.42 -4.44
CA PHE A 121 3.76 3.75 -3.91
C PHE A 121 3.54 4.76 -5.03
N GLY A 122 2.72 5.78 -4.76
CA GLY A 122 2.65 6.98 -5.57
C GLY A 122 3.52 8.06 -4.93
N SER A 123 4.40 8.72 -5.69
CA SER A 123 5.26 9.77 -5.13
C SER A 123 4.53 11.08 -4.81
N VAL A 124 3.23 11.16 -5.15
CA VAL A 124 2.39 12.32 -4.87
C VAL A 124 2.03 12.39 -3.38
N ASN A 125 2.39 13.49 -2.73
CA ASN A 125 1.88 13.83 -1.41
C ASN A 125 0.47 14.44 -1.54
N LEU A 126 -0.56 13.73 -1.09
CA LEU A 126 -1.95 14.18 -1.21
C LEU A 126 -2.30 15.36 -0.29
N ASP A 127 -1.60 15.52 0.85
CA ASP A 127 -1.83 16.64 1.76
C ASP A 127 -1.27 17.95 1.20
N ARG A 128 -0.15 17.84 0.45
CA ARG A 128 0.56 18.97 -0.15
C ARG A 128 1.12 18.60 -1.53
N PRO A 129 0.28 18.55 -2.57
CA PRO A 129 0.73 18.13 -3.90
C PRO A 129 1.72 19.13 -4.51
N ASP A 130 2.93 18.68 -4.80
CA ASP A 130 3.91 19.45 -5.55
C ASP A 130 3.59 19.39 -7.05
N ARG A 131 3.01 20.48 -7.55
CA ARG A 131 2.62 20.62 -8.96
C ARG A 131 3.81 20.77 -9.91
N GLN A 132 4.99 21.12 -9.42
CA GLN A 132 6.19 21.21 -10.27
C GLN A 132 6.75 19.82 -10.56
N SER A 133 6.84 18.98 -9.52
CA SER A 133 7.33 17.60 -9.65
C SER A 133 6.27 16.64 -10.20
N HIS A 134 4.99 16.89 -9.93
CA HIS A 134 3.86 16.04 -10.32
C HIS A 134 2.80 16.80 -11.14
N PRO A 135 3.14 17.44 -12.28
CA PRO A 135 2.24 18.32 -13.00
C PRO A 135 0.94 17.64 -13.45
N ARG A 136 1.03 16.37 -13.87
CA ARG A 136 -0.11 15.60 -14.37
C ARG A 136 -1.08 15.20 -13.28
N PHE A 137 -0.68 15.24 -12.00
CA PHE A 137 -1.58 14.90 -10.90
C PHE A 137 -2.84 15.77 -10.92
N THR A 138 -2.71 17.04 -11.32
CA THR A 138 -3.85 17.98 -11.42
C THR A 138 -4.88 17.62 -12.50
N GLU A 139 -4.53 16.73 -13.43
CA GLU A 139 -5.41 16.24 -14.49
C GLU A 139 -6.26 15.03 -14.05
N CYS A 140 -5.98 14.46 -12.86
CA CYS A 140 -6.71 13.29 -12.38
C CYS A 140 -8.09 13.66 -11.83
N ASP A 141 -9.16 13.15 -12.45
CA ASP A 141 -10.55 13.42 -12.08
C ASP A 141 -11.28 12.18 -11.53
N SER A 142 -10.54 11.10 -11.29
CA SER A 142 -11.08 9.78 -10.95
C SER A 142 -10.98 9.44 -9.45
N ALA A 143 -10.59 10.42 -8.62
CA ALA A 143 -10.47 10.23 -7.19
C ALA A 143 -11.83 9.96 -6.54
N ARG A 144 -11.85 9.10 -5.53
CA ARG A 144 -13.02 8.79 -4.71
C ARG A 144 -12.65 8.91 -3.25
N GLU A 145 -13.57 9.41 -2.43
CA GLU A 145 -13.35 9.53 -0.99
C GLU A 145 -14.45 8.80 -0.21
N ALA A 146 -14.05 8.11 0.85
CA ALA A 146 -14.95 7.53 1.84
C ALA A 146 -14.39 7.76 3.25
N VAL A 147 -15.27 8.07 4.20
CA VAL A 147 -14.94 8.05 5.63
C VAL A 147 -15.63 6.86 6.25
N LEU A 148 -14.86 5.86 6.65
CA LEU A 148 -15.37 4.67 7.33
C LEU A 148 -15.57 4.98 8.81
N CYS A 149 -16.80 4.79 9.28
CA CYS A 149 -17.20 4.80 10.68
C CYS A 149 -17.28 3.35 11.24
N PRO A 150 -17.33 3.17 12.57
CA PRO A 150 -17.48 1.83 13.15
C PRO A 150 -18.70 1.08 12.58
N GLY A 151 -18.47 -0.12 12.07
CA GLY A 151 -19.47 -0.96 11.40
C GLY A 151 -19.46 -0.87 9.86
N ASP A 152 -18.81 0.14 9.29
CA ASP A 152 -18.66 0.26 7.84
C ASP A 152 -17.63 -0.74 7.30
N VAL A 153 -17.87 -1.18 6.06
CA VAL A 153 -17.01 -2.12 5.35
C VAL A 153 -16.70 -1.57 3.97
N LEU A 154 -15.41 -1.56 3.62
CA LEU A 154 -14.89 -1.14 2.33
C LEU A 154 -14.29 -2.33 1.60
N PHE A 155 -14.71 -2.54 0.37
CA PHE A 155 -14.04 -3.42 -0.57
C PHE A 155 -13.04 -2.61 -1.39
N VAL A 156 -11.77 -3.00 -1.34
CA VAL A 156 -10.70 -2.42 -2.16
C VAL A 156 -10.40 -3.42 -3.27
N PRO A 157 -10.81 -3.13 -4.52
CA PRO A 157 -10.51 -4.02 -5.63
C PRO A 157 -9.00 -4.04 -5.90
N LYS A 158 -8.58 -5.10 -6.59
CA LYS A 158 -7.17 -5.30 -6.97
C LYS A 158 -6.63 -4.10 -7.72
N HIS A 159 -5.40 -3.70 -7.40
CA HIS A 159 -4.65 -2.59 -8.02
C HIS A 159 -5.31 -1.21 -7.84
N TRP A 160 -6.28 -1.06 -6.94
CA TRP A 160 -6.79 0.25 -6.58
C TRP A 160 -5.79 0.98 -5.70
N TRP A 161 -5.44 2.18 -6.14
CA TRP A 161 -4.62 3.09 -5.36
C TRP A 161 -5.43 3.59 -4.19
N HIS A 162 -4.81 3.68 -3.03
CA HIS A 162 -5.46 4.18 -1.85
C HIS A 162 -4.48 4.89 -0.90
N HIS A 163 -5.00 5.92 -0.25
CA HIS A 163 -4.37 6.65 0.84
C HIS A 163 -5.33 6.63 2.03
N VAL A 164 -4.80 6.35 3.21
CA VAL A 164 -5.60 6.14 4.41
C VAL A 164 -5.13 7.08 5.51
N GLU A 165 -6.06 7.77 6.14
CA GLU A 165 -5.81 8.69 7.25
C GLU A 165 -6.73 8.34 8.42
N CYS A 166 -6.15 8.18 9.62
CA CYS A 166 -6.91 8.02 10.85
C CYS A 166 -7.39 9.40 11.31
N LEU A 167 -8.67 9.71 11.10
CA LEU A 167 -9.29 10.96 11.56
C LEU A 167 -9.50 10.98 13.08
N GLU A 168 -9.55 9.79 13.69
CA GLU A 168 -9.61 9.58 15.13
C GLU A 168 -8.68 8.40 15.45
N THR A 169 -8.36 8.18 16.73
CA THR A 169 -7.76 6.90 17.15
C THR A 169 -8.64 5.76 16.65
N SER A 170 -8.07 4.86 15.87
CA SER A 170 -8.83 3.92 15.03
C SER A 170 -8.36 2.48 15.17
N VAL A 171 -9.33 1.57 15.10
CA VAL A 171 -9.12 0.13 14.98
C VAL A 171 -9.88 -0.39 13.77
N SER A 172 -9.20 -1.08 12.86
CA SER A 172 -9.82 -1.72 11.69
C SER A 172 -9.28 -3.12 11.50
N ILE A 173 -10.08 -4.03 10.99
CA ILE A 173 -9.65 -5.36 10.57
C ILE A 173 -9.79 -5.47 9.06
N ASN A 174 -8.84 -6.13 8.40
CA ASN A 174 -8.97 -6.43 6.99
C ASN A 174 -8.70 -7.90 6.68
N GLN A 175 -9.18 -8.33 5.52
CA GLN A 175 -8.96 -9.66 4.99
C GLN A 175 -8.56 -9.58 3.52
N TRP A 176 -7.39 -10.15 3.23
CA TRP A 176 -6.92 -10.38 1.87
C TRP A 176 -7.57 -11.62 1.26
N ILE A 177 -7.94 -11.52 -0.03
CA ILE A 177 -8.58 -12.61 -0.76
C ILE A 177 -7.89 -12.79 -2.10
N ASP A 178 -7.18 -13.90 -2.25
CA ASP A 178 -6.52 -14.27 -3.50
C ASP A 178 -7.51 -14.38 -4.67
N LYS A 179 -6.98 -14.13 -5.87
CA LYS A 179 -7.62 -14.33 -7.16
C LYS A 179 -6.74 -15.22 -8.02
N PRO A 180 -7.31 -16.05 -8.92
CA PRO A 180 -6.51 -16.84 -9.86
C PRO A 180 -5.53 -16.00 -10.70
N SER A 181 -5.89 -14.74 -11.01
CA SER A 181 -5.03 -13.80 -11.72
C SER A 181 -3.74 -13.46 -10.97
N ASP A 182 -3.73 -13.59 -9.63
CA ASP A 182 -2.63 -13.15 -8.77
C ASP A 182 -1.37 -13.98 -8.95
N ALA A 183 -1.48 -15.18 -9.52
CA ALA A 183 -0.32 -16.00 -9.82
C ALA A 183 0.67 -15.24 -10.74
N TYR A 184 0.19 -14.46 -11.71
CA TYR A 184 1.07 -13.68 -12.58
C TYR A 184 1.70 -12.50 -11.85
N ASP A 185 0.91 -11.77 -11.05
CA ASP A 185 1.41 -10.63 -10.28
C ASP A 185 2.43 -11.06 -9.22
N ARG A 186 2.28 -12.25 -8.63
CA ARG A 186 3.28 -12.83 -7.71
C ARG A 186 4.61 -13.08 -8.41
N VAL A 187 4.61 -13.53 -9.68
CA VAL A 187 5.86 -13.63 -10.47
C VAL A 187 6.43 -12.24 -10.74
N CYS A 188 5.59 -11.27 -11.12
CA CYS A 188 6.04 -9.89 -11.34
C CYS A 188 6.67 -9.30 -10.07
N GLU A 189 6.05 -9.50 -8.92
CA GLU A 189 6.56 -9.07 -7.62
C GLU A 189 7.88 -9.77 -7.27
N ALA A 190 8.00 -11.07 -7.50
CA ALA A 190 9.25 -11.81 -7.30
C ALA A 190 10.39 -11.28 -8.19
N VAL A 191 10.09 -10.89 -9.44
CA VAL A 191 11.05 -10.21 -10.33
C VAL A 191 11.46 -8.85 -9.76
N VAL A 192 10.52 -8.03 -9.31
CA VAL A 192 10.84 -6.73 -8.68
C VAL A 192 11.71 -6.93 -7.45
N CYS A 193 11.34 -7.87 -6.56
CA CYS A 193 12.12 -8.24 -5.39
C CYS A 193 13.55 -8.63 -5.77
N ALA A 194 13.72 -9.52 -6.76
CA ALA A 194 15.04 -9.94 -7.22
C ALA A 194 15.85 -8.77 -7.80
N VAL A 195 15.25 -7.94 -8.67
CA VAL A 195 15.91 -6.77 -9.27
C VAL A 195 16.40 -5.81 -8.19
N VAL A 196 15.56 -5.47 -7.21
CA VAL A 196 15.92 -4.54 -6.13
C VAL A 196 17.02 -5.14 -5.26
N ASN A 197 16.88 -6.40 -4.84
CA ASN A 197 17.84 -7.03 -3.94
C ASN A 197 19.19 -7.31 -4.61
N ILE A 198 19.22 -7.72 -5.87
CA ILE A 198 20.49 -7.89 -6.63
C ILE A 198 21.17 -6.53 -6.86
N SER A 199 20.39 -5.45 -6.99
CA SER A 199 20.92 -4.10 -7.18
C SER A 199 21.49 -3.47 -5.91
N GLN A 200 21.40 -4.14 -4.75
CA GLN A 200 21.95 -3.65 -3.48
C GLN A 200 23.43 -3.31 -3.57
N ASP A 201 24.25 -4.12 -4.26
CA ASP A 201 25.69 -3.87 -4.34
C ASP A 201 26.02 -2.67 -5.25
N ILE A 202 25.15 -2.37 -6.22
CA ILE A 202 25.23 -1.13 -7.01
C ILE A 202 24.94 0.07 -6.10
N ALA A 203 23.97 -0.07 -5.18
CA ALA A 203 23.58 0.96 -4.22
C ALA A 203 24.63 1.22 -3.12
N LYS A 204 25.22 0.15 -2.55
CA LYS A 204 26.27 0.23 -1.52
C LYS A 204 27.52 0.98 -2.00
N ASN A 205 27.87 0.82 -3.27
CA ASN A 205 29.03 1.51 -3.88
C ASN A 205 28.78 3.00 -4.19
N ASN A 206 27.55 3.49 -4.02
CA ASN A 206 27.12 4.83 -4.42
C ASN A 206 26.44 5.61 -3.28
N ASP A 207 26.63 5.20 -2.01
CA ASP A 207 25.96 5.79 -0.83
C ASP A 207 24.43 5.90 -0.99
N ALA A 208 23.80 4.98 -1.73
CA ALA A 208 22.37 5.02 -1.99
C ALA A 208 21.59 4.53 -0.76
N LEU A 209 21.50 5.42 0.23
CA LEU A 209 20.56 5.35 1.34
C LEU A 209 19.12 5.31 0.80
N GLY A 210 18.28 4.44 1.37
CA GLY A 210 16.84 4.44 1.12
C GLY A 210 16.35 3.59 -0.05
N LEU A 211 17.07 2.53 -0.44
CA LEU A 211 16.55 1.57 -1.43
C LEU A 211 15.36 0.76 -0.89
N PHE A 212 15.33 0.51 0.42
CA PHE A 212 14.29 -0.26 1.09
C PHE A 212 13.48 0.64 2.02
N GLY A 213 12.21 0.30 2.19
CA GLY A 213 11.33 0.92 3.18
C GLY A 213 11.83 0.66 4.60
N PRO A 214 11.36 1.45 5.58
CA PRO A 214 11.79 1.32 6.98
C PRO A 214 11.39 -0.03 7.61
N THR A 215 10.42 -0.73 7.02
CA THR A 215 9.90 -2.04 7.45
C THR A 215 10.56 -3.21 6.72
N GLU A 216 11.37 -2.96 5.70
CA GLU A 216 11.93 -4.00 4.85
C GLU A 216 13.33 -4.43 5.29
N THR A 217 13.55 -5.74 5.24
CA THR A 217 14.88 -6.33 5.45
C THR A 217 15.42 -6.81 4.11
N PRO A 218 16.59 -6.32 3.67
CA PRO A 218 17.23 -6.78 2.44
C PRO A 218 17.44 -8.31 2.46
N ARG A 219 17.13 -8.97 1.34
CA ARG A 219 17.33 -10.41 1.15
C ARG A 219 18.62 -10.70 0.41
N GLU A 220 19.14 -11.91 0.59
CA GLU A 220 20.28 -12.38 -0.18
C GLU A 220 19.87 -12.69 -1.63
N PRO A 221 20.74 -12.43 -2.63
CA PRO A 221 20.43 -12.70 -4.04
C PRO A 221 19.96 -14.13 -4.31
N LYS A 222 20.56 -15.11 -3.62
CA LYS A 222 20.21 -16.53 -3.78
C LYS A 222 18.76 -16.81 -3.35
N GLU A 223 18.34 -16.26 -2.21
CA GLU A 223 16.98 -16.39 -1.70
C GLU A 223 15.97 -15.79 -2.68
N CYS A 224 16.30 -14.64 -3.27
CA CYS A 224 15.43 -14.00 -4.27
C CYS A 224 15.23 -14.86 -5.52
N ILE A 225 16.28 -15.57 -5.97
CA ILE A 225 16.19 -16.48 -7.11
C ILE A 225 15.34 -17.71 -6.77
N GLU A 226 15.51 -18.29 -5.58
CA GLU A 226 14.70 -19.43 -5.12
C GLU A 226 13.20 -19.06 -5.09
N ILE A 227 12.84 -17.89 -4.54
CA ILE A 227 11.47 -17.38 -4.56
C ILE A 227 10.94 -17.18 -5.98
N LEU A 228 11.77 -16.66 -6.89
CA LEU A 228 11.38 -16.47 -8.29
C LEU A 228 11.13 -17.81 -9.00
N GLU A 229 11.98 -18.82 -8.78
CA GLU A 229 11.81 -20.16 -9.35
C GLU A 229 10.55 -20.86 -8.81
N GLU A 230 10.26 -20.74 -7.51
CA GLU A 230 9.06 -21.29 -6.87
C GLU A 230 7.78 -20.63 -7.39
N THR A 231 7.77 -19.30 -7.53
CA THR A 231 6.62 -18.54 -8.04
C THR A 231 6.36 -18.83 -9.52
N LEU A 232 7.41 -18.90 -10.36
CA LEU A 232 7.31 -19.31 -11.76
C LEU A 232 6.72 -20.71 -11.89
N SER A 233 7.26 -21.67 -11.13
CA SER A 233 6.77 -23.05 -11.12
C SER A 233 5.30 -23.12 -10.71
N SER A 234 4.91 -22.38 -9.67
CA SER A 234 3.52 -22.30 -9.20
C SER A 234 2.59 -21.71 -10.26
N TYR A 235 3.01 -20.64 -10.95
CA TYR A 235 2.27 -20.03 -12.04
C TYR A 235 2.06 -20.99 -13.22
N GLN A 236 3.12 -21.69 -13.65
CA GLN A 236 3.05 -22.67 -14.74
C GLN A 236 2.10 -23.83 -14.39
N ASN A 237 2.17 -24.33 -13.16
CA ASN A 237 1.28 -25.37 -12.66
C ASN A 237 -0.19 -24.91 -12.65
N ALA A 238 -0.46 -23.70 -12.13
CA ALA A 238 -1.81 -23.13 -12.10
C ALA A 238 -2.38 -22.95 -13.53
N ARG A 239 -1.55 -22.49 -14.46
CA ARG A 239 -1.91 -22.34 -15.88
C ARG A 239 -2.22 -23.68 -16.54
N ALA A 240 -1.40 -24.72 -16.32
CA ALA A 240 -1.62 -26.04 -16.86
C ALA A 240 -2.94 -26.66 -16.36
N VAL A 241 -3.25 -26.53 -15.07
CA VAL A 241 -4.52 -27.00 -14.49
C VAL A 241 -5.71 -26.27 -15.10
N HIS A 242 -5.61 -24.95 -15.28
CA HIS A 242 -6.66 -24.14 -15.88
C HIS A 242 -6.88 -24.46 -17.36
N ASP A 243 -5.83 -24.72 -18.14
CA ASP A 243 -5.93 -25.08 -19.55
C ASP A 243 -6.54 -26.49 -19.74
N VAL A 244 -6.20 -27.45 -18.87
CA VAL A 244 -6.86 -28.78 -18.82
C VAL A 244 -8.34 -28.64 -18.42
N GLY A 245 -8.65 -27.72 -17.48
CA GLY A 245 -10.02 -27.38 -17.09
C GLY A 245 -10.84 -26.77 -18.23
N LYS A 246 -10.26 -25.85 -19.01
CA LYS A 246 -10.87 -25.25 -20.19
C LYS A 246 -11.13 -26.27 -21.31
N GLN A 247 -10.22 -27.22 -21.54
CA GLN A 247 -10.44 -28.31 -22.49
C GLN A 247 -11.60 -29.23 -22.06
N ARG A 248 -11.77 -29.46 -20.75
CA ARG A 248 -12.92 -30.20 -20.19
C ARG A 248 -14.24 -29.41 -20.26
N ILE A 249 -14.22 -28.09 -20.04
CA ILE A 249 -15.42 -27.23 -20.09
C ILE A 249 -15.86 -26.97 -21.53
N ALA A 250 -14.92 -26.82 -22.48
CA ALA A 250 -15.21 -26.70 -23.91
C ALA A 250 -15.89 -27.95 -24.49
N HIS A 251 -15.75 -29.11 -23.83
CA HIS A 251 -16.47 -30.32 -24.18
C HIS A 251 -17.92 -30.35 -23.67
N ASN A 252 -18.27 -29.55 -22.65
CA ASN A 252 -19.53 -29.69 -21.92
C ASN A 252 -20.49 -28.48 -21.96
N ASN A 253 -20.14 -27.33 -22.54
CA ASN A 253 -21.06 -26.19 -22.64
C ASN A 253 -21.12 -25.59 -24.06
N ARG A 254 -21.99 -26.16 -24.90
CA ARG A 254 -22.91 -25.32 -25.71
C ARG A 254 -24.08 -24.98 -24.79
N GLU A 255 -24.52 -23.73 -24.83
CA GLU A 255 -25.62 -23.13 -24.04
C GLU A 255 -25.21 -22.53 -22.68
N ARG A 256 -24.91 -21.22 -22.73
CA ARG A 256 -25.42 -20.17 -21.82
C ARG A 256 -24.80 -18.84 -22.24
N GLU A 257 -25.42 -18.20 -23.23
CA GLU A 257 -25.22 -16.77 -23.48
C GLU A 257 -26.16 -15.97 -22.58
N GLY A 258 -25.66 -14.86 -22.03
CA GLY A 258 -26.49 -13.82 -21.44
C GLY A 258 -26.15 -13.46 -20.00
N TYR A 259 -24.97 -12.88 -19.77
CA TYR A 259 -24.80 -11.93 -18.67
C TYR A 259 -24.33 -10.60 -19.27
N LYS A 260 -25.24 -9.62 -19.30
CA LYS A 260 -24.91 -8.25 -19.68
C LYS A 260 -24.24 -7.58 -18.49
N GLU A 261 -22.97 -7.25 -18.66
CA GLU A 261 -22.22 -6.41 -17.75
C GLU A 261 -22.84 -4.99 -17.76
N THR A 262 -23.60 -4.65 -16.72
CA THR A 262 -24.08 -3.29 -16.54
C THR A 262 -22.94 -2.42 -16.03
N SER A 263 -22.30 -1.69 -16.95
CA SER A 263 -21.41 -0.58 -16.63
C SER A 263 -22.21 0.50 -15.89
N ILE A 264 -21.99 0.61 -14.58
CA ILE A 264 -22.39 1.81 -13.83
C ILE A 264 -21.32 2.86 -14.17
N LYS A 265 -21.71 3.89 -14.91
CA LYS A 265 -20.87 5.09 -15.05
C LYS A 265 -20.94 5.84 -13.73
N GLU A 266 -19.94 5.67 -12.89
CA GLU A 266 -19.82 6.35 -11.61
C GLU A 266 -18.79 7.48 -11.75
N GLU A 267 -19.29 8.70 -11.87
CA GLU A 267 -18.49 9.93 -11.96
C GLU A 267 -17.61 10.07 -10.70
N GLY A 268 -16.30 10.22 -10.90
CA GLY A 268 -15.34 10.47 -9.81
C GLY A 268 -15.50 11.89 -9.24
N LEU A 269 -14.94 12.14 -8.06
CA LEU A 269 -14.89 13.49 -7.49
C LEU A 269 -13.74 14.28 -8.14
N PRO A 270 -13.97 15.49 -8.67
CA PRO A 270 -12.90 16.35 -9.14
C PRO A 270 -11.90 16.65 -8.01
N LEU A 271 -10.60 16.52 -8.29
CA LEU A 271 -9.50 16.71 -7.32
C LEU A 271 -9.58 18.04 -6.54
N GLN A 272 -10.18 19.08 -7.12
CA GLN A 272 -10.39 20.38 -6.46
C GLN A 272 -11.08 20.28 -5.09
N TYR A 273 -11.89 19.24 -4.85
CA TYR A 273 -12.53 19.01 -3.54
C TYR A 273 -11.60 18.37 -2.51
N LEU A 274 -10.61 17.60 -2.94
CA LEU A 274 -9.54 17.07 -2.08
C LEU A 274 -8.56 18.18 -1.66
N LEU A 275 -8.34 19.16 -2.53
CA LEU A 275 -7.45 20.30 -2.28
C LEU A 275 -8.13 21.47 -1.53
N ALA A 276 -9.46 21.50 -1.45
CA ALA A 276 -10.22 22.60 -0.84
C ALA A 276 -10.26 22.58 0.70
N GLY A 277 -9.62 21.61 1.35
CA GLY A 277 -9.50 21.53 2.82
C GLY A 277 -8.70 22.68 3.45
N GLU A 278 -8.00 23.50 2.67
CA GLU A 278 -7.14 24.59 3.15
C GLU A 278 -7.89 25.85 3.66
N SER A 279 -9.22 25.92 3.61
CA SER A 279 -9.96 27.15 3.97
C SER A 279 -10.71 27.14 5.30
N ARG A 280 -10.45 26.21 6.23
CA ARG A 280 -11.21 26.15 7.51
C ARG A 280 -10.49 26.48 8.80
N ASN A 281 -9.18 26.77 8.83
CA ASN A 281 -8.53 27.23 10.07
C ASN A 281 -7.25 28.03 9.78
N ALA A 282 -7.36 29.33 9.46
CA ALA A 282 -6.28 30.31 9.67
C ALA A 282 -6.73 31.77 9.43
N GLU A 283 -7.89 32.16 9.95
CA GLU A 283 -8.16 33.59 10.23
C GLU A 283 -8.50 33.75 11.71
N THR A 284 -7.49 33.61 12.57
CA THR A 284 -7.52 34.29 13.87
C THR A 284 -6.11 34.53 14.39
N LYS A 285 -5.76 35.82 14.45
CA LYS A 285 -4.76 36.48 15.31
C LYS A 285 -3.28 36.13 15.07
N LEU A 286 -2.68 36.93 14.18
CA LEU A 286 -1.36 37.50 14.45
C LEU A 286 -1.44 38.33 15.74
N GLU A 287 -0.81 37.86 16.82
CA GLU A 287 -0.17 38.74 17.80
C GLU A 287 1.21 38.18 18.13
N ASP A 288 2.16 39.09 18.06
CA ASP A 288 3.60 38.96 18.10
C ASP A 288 4.08 38.64 19.54
N SER A 289 4.81 37.54 19.73
CA SER A 289 5.77 37.38 20.82
C SER A 289 6.75 36.25 20.50
N GLY A 290 8.04 36.61 20.42
CA GLY A 290 9.09 35.82 19.78
C GLY A 290 9.64 34.61 20.54
N ALA A 291 10.23 33.72 19.75
CA ALA A 291 11.32 32.78 20.08
C ALA A 291 11.81 32.20 18.74
N SER A 292 12.89 32.73 18.15
CA SER A 292 14.28 32.24 18.25
C SER A 292 14.56 30.90 17.54
N ASP A 293 15.30 31.02 16.43
CA ASP A 293 16.27 30.08 15.84
C ASP A 293 15.89 28.58 15.69
N ALA A 294 15.49 28.23 14.48
CA ALA A 294 15.96 27.00 13.81
C ALA A 294 16.29 27.36 12.36
N ARG A 295 17.55 27.78 12.15
CA ARG A 295 18.08 28.20 10.85
C ARG A 295 17.99 27.06 9.85
N GLN A 296 17.27 27.32 8.76
CA GLN A 296 17.51 26.68 7.48
C GLN A 296 18.95 26.98 7.05
N HIS A 297 19.78 25.94 6.97
CA HIS A 297 21.04 26.03 6.25
C HIS A 297 20.76 25.81 4.76
N THR A 298 20.55 26.90 4.03
CA THR A 298 20.86 26.97 2.60
C THR A 298 22.37 27.14 2.46
N ALA A 299 23.06 26.14 1.93
CA ALA A 299 24.45 26.28 1.48
C ALA A 299 24.50 25.97 -0.01
N SER A 300 24.66 27.01 -0.82
CA SER A 300 25.18 26.91 -2.17
C SER A 300 26.66 26.54 -2.09
N VAL A 301 27.03 25.33 -2.52
CA VAL A 301 28.42 24.92 -2.74
C VAL A 301 28.49 24.08 -4.01
N GLU A 302 29.33 24.53 -4.93
CA GLU A 302 29.71 23.83 -6.15
C GLU A 302 30.29 22.44 -5.85
N GLY A 303 29.78 21.41 -6.54
CA GLY A 303 30.30 20.05 -6.59
C GLY A 303 29.81 19.10 -5.48
N SER A 304 28.60 18.53 -5.59
CA SER A 304 28.05 17.58 -4.58
C SER A 304 27.98 16.12 -5.09
N PRO A 305 28.04 15.10 -4.18
CA PRO A 305 27.94 13.67 -4.50
C PRO A 305 26.52 13.19 -4.91
N GLU A 306 25.56 14.09 -5.09
CA GLU A 306 24.14 13.76 -5.33
C GLU A 306 23.89 13.05 -6.68
N GLY A 307 24.87 13.06 -7.59
CA GLY A 307 24.74 12.49 -8.93
C GLY A 307 24.59 10.97 -8.99
N ASN A 308 25.33 10.23 -8.15
CA ASN A 308 25.43 8.76 -8.27
C ASN A 308 24.30 8.03 -7.53
N SER A 309 23.92 8.49 -6.35
CA SER A 309 22.81 7.91 -5.58
C SER A 309 21.47 8.13 -6.30
N ALA A 310 21.22 9.35 -6.78
CA ALA A 310 20.00 9.66 -7.53
C ALA A 310 19.94 8.94 -8.89
N PHE A 311 21.09 8.73 -9.56
CA PHE A 311 21.15 7.89 -10.76
C PHE A 311 20.79 6.44 -10.45
N THR A 312 21.37 5.87 -9.39
CA THR A 312 21.13 4.46 -9.00
C THR A 312 19.66 4.21 -8.69
N GLN A 313 19.03 5.10 -7.92
CA GLN A 313 17.59 5.00 -7.63
C GLN A 313 16.74 5.09 -8.91
N ARG A 314 17.03 6.05 -9.81
CA ARG A 314 16.32 6.16 -11.09
C ARG A 314 16.53 4.94 -12.00
N PHE A 315 17.72 4.36 -11.99
CA PHE A 315 18.04 3.16 -12.76
C PHE A 315 17.25 1.96 -12.24
N ILE A 316 17.26 1.71 -10.93
CA ILE A 316 16.47 0.63 -10.32
C ILE A 316 14.97 0.88 -10.57
N GLN A 317 14.50 2.12 -10.39
CA GLN A 317 13.12 2.50 -10.68
C GLN A 317 12.72 2.25 -12.15
N ALA A 318 13.66 2.39 -13.09
CA ALA A 318 13.41 2.07 -14.50
C ALA A 318 13.28 0.55 -14.72
N LEU A 319 14.08 -0.26 -14.05
CA LEU A 319 14.03 -1.72 -14.14
C LEU A 319 12.78 -2.32 -13.49
N THR A 320 12.19 -1.62 -12.53
CA THR A 320 10.97 -2.05 -11.82
C THR A 320 9.68 -1.48 -12.44
N LYS A 321 9.76 -0.82 -13.60
CA LYS A 321 8.55 -0.38 -14.32
C LYS A 321 7.71 -1.57 -14.79
N PRO A 322 6.37 -1.47 -14.78
CA PRO A 322 5.49 -2.60 -15.13
C PRO A 322 5.77 -3.23 -16.50
N ASP A 323 6.07 -2.41 -17.52
CA ASP A 323 6.37 -2.88 -18.88
C ASP A 323 7.70 -3.62 -18.99
N VAL A 324 8.70 -3.19 -18.21
CA VAL A 324 10.01 -3.86 -18.12
C VAL A 324 9.88 -5.19 -17.36
N VAL A 325 9.19 -5.17 -16.22
CA VAL A 325 8.93 -6.38 -15.43
C VAL A 325 8.14 -7.40 -16.26
N ASP A 326 7.09 -6.98 -16.94
CA ASP A 326 6.31 -7.83 -17.84
C ASP A 326 7.16 -8.45 -18.96
N ALA A 327 8.07 -7.67 -19.55
CA ALA A 327 9.00 -8.18 -20.56
C ALA A 327 9.96 -9.24 -19.99
N ILE A 328 10.46 -9.04 -18.77
CA ILE A 328 11.31 -10.02 -18.08
C ILE A 328 10.53 -11.31 -17.82
N VAL A 329 9.33 -11.21 -17.22
CA VAL A 329 8.48 -12.36 -16.91
C VAL A 329 8.16 -13.15 -18.18
N ARG A 330 7.80 -12.48 -19.28
CA ARG A 330 7.57 -13.15 -20.58
C ARG A 330 8.79 -13.87 -21.15
N HIS A 331 10.00 -13.48 -20.78
CA HIS A 331 11.22 -14.18 -21.19
C HIS A 331 11.54 -15.40 -20.31
N LEU A 332 11.09 -15.38 -19.05
CA LEU A 332 11.28 -16.47 -18.10
C LEU A 332 10.25 -17.61 -18.26
N LEU A 333 9.10 -17.34 -18.89
CA LEU A 333 8.00 -18.29 -19.12
C LEU A 333 8.13 -19.07 -20.43
#